data_AF-A0A1B6EPY0-F1
#
_entry.id   AF-A0A1B6EPY0-F1
#
_cell.length_a   1.000
_cell.length_b   1.000
_cell.length_c   1.000
_cell.angle_alpha   90.00
_cell.angle_beta   90.00
_cell.angle_gamma   90.00
#
_symmetry.space_group_name_H-M   'P 1'
#
loop_
_entity.id
_entity.type
_entity.pdbx_description
1 polymer ?
#
loop_
_entity_poly.entity_id
_entity_poly.type
_entity_poly.pdbx_seq_one_letter_code
_entity_poly.pdbx_strand_id
1 'polypeptide(L)'
;MQAGKVGLKVSEEKTKYLVVDRTQNIFPNSLTIDNYIFQRCQDFKYLGVTIDNNNNEETEIKIRILQGNKCYWALHKLMKSKILSKTTKLRLYKSIILPIILYGSETWVLSKKSEKKLIVFENKILRTIFGPVNEDETWRIRTNKELRDLYQDPDIIAQIKSKRLRWTGHIKRREVASMLRTASESVP
;
A
#
# COMPACT_ATOMS: atom_id res chain seq x y z
N MET A 1 -26.64 -7.78 -20.78
CA MET A 1 -26.01 -7.96 -19.44
C MET A 1 -26.59 -9.16 -18.65
N GLN A 2 -25.78 -9.97 -17.95
CA GLN A 2 -26.27 -11.11 -17.13
C GLN A 2 -27.00 -10.68 -15.83
N ALA A 3 -26.67 -9.51 -15.27
CA ALA A 3 -27.25 -9.01 -14.01
C ALA A 3 -28.79 -8.93 -14.02
N GLY A 4 -29.38 -8.56 -15.18
CA GLY A 4 -30.83 -8.51 -15.33
C GLY A 4 -31.53 -9.87 -15.20
N LYS A 5 -30.83 -10.98 -15.52
CA LYS A 5 -31.38 -12.34 -15.40
C LYS A 5 -31.64 -12.75 -13.94
N VAL A 6 -30.96 -12.11 -13.00
CA VAL A 6 -31.09 -12.36 -11.55
C VAL A 6 -31.76 -11.20 -10.81
N GLY A 7 -32.42 -10.29 -11.54
CA GLY A 7 -33.15 -9.16 -10.96
C GLY A 7 -32.28 -8.00 -10.44
N LEU A 8 -30.98 -7.99 -10.76
CA LEU A 8 -30.08 -6.91 -10.34
C LEU A 8 -30.03 -5.78 -11.38
N LYS A 9 -29.95 -4.53 -10.89
CA LYS A 9 -29.78 -3.32 -11.69
C LYS A 9 -28.37 -2.75 -11.51
N VAL A 10 -27.77 -2.28 -12.59
CA VAL A 10 -26.46 -1.62 -12.55
C VAL A 10 -26.64 -0.15 -12.21
N SER A 11 -25.79 0.38 -11.34
CA SER A 11 -25.72 1.81 -11.04
C SER A 11 -24.75 2.48 -12.00
N GLU A 12 -25.27 3.34 -12.88
CA GLU A 12 -24.45 4.12 -13.83
C GLU A 12 -23.48 5.06 -13.13
N GLU A 13 -23.90 5.64 -12.00
CA GLU A 13 -23.08 6.59 -11.24
C GLU A 13 -21.82 5.93 -10.65
N LYS A 14 -21.97 4.71 -10.11
CA LYS A 14 -20.88 3.97 -9.45
C LYS A 14 -20.02 3.17 -10.43
N THR A 15 -20.57 2.81 -11.59
CA THR A 15 -19.91 1.97 -12.57
C THR A 15 -19.19 2.84 -13.59
N LYS A 16 -17.86 2.76 -13.59
CA LYS A 16 -17.00 3.46 -14.53
C LYS A 16 -16.10 2.45 -15.21
N TYR A 17 -15.62 2.77 -16.41
CA TYR A 17 -14.59 1.96 -17.05
C TYR A 17 -13.25 2.67 -16.98
N LEU A 18 -12.22 1.88 -16.73
CA LEU A 18 -10.82 2.28 -16.70
C LEU A 18 -10.13 1.62 -17.89
N VAL A 19 -9.40 2.40 -18.67
CA VAL A 19 -8.62 1.86 -19.79
C VAL A 19 -7.16 1.86 -19.39
N VAL A 20 -6.54 0.68 -19.38
CA VAL A 20 -5.11 0.50 -19.15
C VAL A 20 -4.49 0.12 -20.49
N ASP A 21 -3.80 1.06 -21.12
CA ASP A 21 -3.16 0.87 -22.43
C ASP A 21 -1.73 1.41 -22.42
N ARG A 22 -0.81 0.63 -22.99
CA ARG A 22 0.60 1.01 -23.17
C ARG A 22 0.85 1.75 -24.47
N THR A 23 -0.05 1.61 -25.45
CA THR A 23 0.12 2.11 -26.82
C THR A 23 -0.57 3.46 -27.08
N GLN A 24 -1.12 4.09 -26.02
CA GLN A 24 -1.75 5.41 -26.04
C GLN A 24 -2.85 5.57 -27.10
N ASN A 25 -3.63 4.52 -27.35
CA ASN A 25 -4.74 4.62 -28.28
C ASN A 25 -5.79 5.62 -27.78
N ILE A 26 -6.46 6.26 -28.72
CA ILE A 26 -7.56 7.17 -28.42
C ILE A 26 -8.79 6.33 -28.13
N PHE A 27 -9.20 6.32 -26.86
CA PHE A 27 -10.45 5.70 -26.43
C PHE A 27 -11.53 6.77 -26.22
N PRO A 28 -12.81 6.46 -26.51
CA PRO A 28 -13.91 7.37 -26.23
C PRO A 28 -13.98 7.71 -24.73
N ASN A 29 -14.70 8.79 -24.40
CA ASN A 29 -14.91 9.24 -23.01
C ASN A 29 -16.09 8.54 -22.32
N SER A 30 -16.95 7.88 -23.11
CA SER A 30 -18.06 7.06 -22.63
C SER A 30 -18.10 5.73 -23.36
N LEU A 31 -18.62 4.72 -22.66
CA LEU A 31 -18.83 3.38 -23.17
C LEU A 31 -20.31 3.04 -23.00
N THR A 32 -21.00 2.87 -24.11
CA THR A 32 -22.41 2.45 -24.13
C THR A 32 -22.49 0.94 -24.19
N ILE A 33 -23.15 0.32 -23.21
CA ILE A 33 -23.42 -1.13 -23.18
C ILE A 33 -24.91 -1.32 -22.90
N ASP A 34 -25.61 -1.99 -23.82
CA ASP A 34 -27.07 -2.10 -23.79
C ASP A 34 -27.71 -0.69 -23.69
N ASN A 35 -28.48 -0.43 -22.64
CA ASN A 35 -29.11 0.87 -22.37
C ASN A 35 -28.32 1.74 -21.37
N TYR A 36 -27.10 1.35 -21.01
CA TYR A 36 -26.31 2.03 -19.99
C TYR A 36 -25.13 2.80 -20.60
N ILE A 37 -24.85 3.98 -20.04
CA ILE A 37 -23.70 4.81 -20.44
C ILE A 37 -22.72 4.91 -19.28
N PHE A 38 -21.52 4.35 -19.45
CA PHE A 38 -20.47 4.39 -18.44
C PHE A 38 -19.44 5.46 -18.79
N GLN A 39 -19.03 6.26 -17.81
CA GLN A 39 -18.00 7.27 -17.98
C GLN A 39 -16.60 6.65 -17.87
N ARG A 40 -15.66 7.14 -18.69
CA ARG A 40 -14.24 6.85 -18.54
C ARG A 40 -13.69 7.51 -17.28
N CYS A 41 -12.88 6.78 -16.53
CA CYS A 41 -12.10 7.32 -15.41
C CYS A 41 -10.60 7.20 -15.67
N GLN A 42 -9.82 8.07 -15.02
CA GLN A 42 -8.36 8.04 -15.04
C GLN A 42 -7.83 7.22 -13.86
N ASP A 43 -8.49 7.36 -12.71
CA ASP A 43 -8.27 6.60 -11.51
C ASP A 43 -9.59 6.05 -10.96
N PHE A 44 -9.51 4.87 -10.34
CA PHE A 44 -10.66 4.20 -9.74
C PHE A 44 -10.29 3.61 -8.40
N LYS A 45 -11.14 3.82 -7.40
CA LYS A 45 -10.95 3.22 -6.07
C LYS A 45 -11.67 1.89 -5.98
N TYR A 46 -10.91 0.82 -5.94
CA TYR A 46 -11.41 -0.54 -5.79
C TYR A 46 -10.96 -1.14 -4.46
N LEU A 47 -11.93 -1.55 -3.62
CA LEU A 47 -11.68 -2.11 -2.28
C LEU A 47 -10.70 -1.26 -1.45
N GLY A 48 -10.79 0.07 -1.59
CA GLY A 48 -9.94 1.01 -0.86
C GLY A 48 -8.55 1.24 -1.43
N VAL A 49 -8.14 0.57 -2.52
CA VAL A 49 -6.91 0.82 -3.29
C VAL A 49 -7.25 1.66 -4.52
N THR A 50 -6.48 2.73 -4.77
CA THR A 50 -6.62 3.50 -6.01
C THR A 50 -5.79 2.87 -7.12
N ILE A 51 -6.45 2.51 -8.22
CA ILE A 51 -5.85 2.00 -9.45
C ILE A 51 -5.89 3.12 -10.47
N ASP A 52 -4.78 3.41 -11.14
CA ASP A 52 -4.71 4.38 -12.22
C ASP A 52 -4.64 3.70 -13.61
N ASN A 53 -4.86 4.48 -14.66
CA ASN A 53 -4.76 4.02 -16.04
C ASN A 53 -3.33 3.75 -16.51
N ASN A 54 -2.34 4.40 -15.90
CA ASN A 54 -0.93 4.29 -16.26
C ASN A 54 -0.20 3.17 -15.49
N ASN A 55 -0.92 2.43 -14.64
CA ASN A 55 -0.38 1.45 -13.71
C ASN A 55 0.81 1.99 -12.89
N ASN A 56 0.67 3.22 -12.36
CA ASN A 56 1.64 3.87 -11.48
C ASN A 56 1.14 3.86 -10.02
N GLU A 57 1.80 3.05 -9.20
CA GLU A 57 1.45 2.87 -7.80
C GLU A 57 1.96 4.00 -6.89
N GLU A 58 2.68 5.00 -7.43
CA GLU A 58 3.21 6.12 -6.63
C GLU A 58 2.07 6.90 -5.93
N THR A 59 0.92 7.05 -6.56
CA THR A 59 -0.24 7.75 -5.98
C THR A 59 -0.82 6.96 -4.81
N GLU A 60 -1.01 5.65 -4.96
CA GLU A 60 -1.50 4.80 -3.88
C GLU A 60 -0.53 4.76 -2.69
N ILE A 61 0.77 4.62 -2.96
CA ILE A 61 1.81 4.63 -1.91
C ILE A 61 1.79 5.96 -1.14
N LYS A 62 1.63 7.10 -1.84
CA LYS A 62 1.47 8.42 -1.19
C LYS A 62 0.23 8.45 -0.29
N ILE A 63 -0.90 7.92 -0.76
CA ILE A 63 -2.15 7.85 0.03
C ILE A 63 -1.94 7.02 1.29
N ARG A 64 -1.29 5.84 1.20
CA ARG A 64 -0.97 5.02 2.38
C ARG A 64 -0.06 5.74 3.35
N ILE A 65 1.04 6.33 2.88
CA ILE A 65 1.95 7.11 3.72
C ILE A 65 1.19 8.24 4.42
N LEU A 66 0.26 8.92 3.74
CA LEU A 66 -0.57 9.95 4.34
C LEU A 66 -1.49 9.39 5.43
N GLN A 67 -2.15 8.25 5.18
CA GLN A 67 -3.01 7.58 6.16
C GLN A 67 -2.22 7.13 7.41
N GLY A 68 -1.05 6.50 7.22
CA GLY A 68 -0.19 6.13 8.33
C GLY A 68 0.39 7.35 9.05
N ASN A 69 0.66 8.45 8.35
CA ASN A 69 1.05 9.72 8.98
C ASN A 69 -0.06 10.25 9.88
N LYS A 70 -1.32 10.25 9.43
CA LYS A 70 -2.47 10.67 10.23
C LYS A 70 -2.60 9.81 11.50
N CYS A 71 -2.50 8.48 11.36
CA CYS A 71 -2.53 7.56 12.48
C CYS A 71 -1.37 7.79 13.46
N TYR A 72 -0.14 7.96 12.94
CA TYR A 72 1.03 8.28 13.74
C TYR A 72 0.84 9.56 14.55
N TRP A 73 0.29 10.61 13.95
CA TRP A 73 0.02 11.88 14.64
C TRP A 73 -1.07 11.74 15.71
N ALA A 74 -2.10 10.94 15.47
CA ALA A 74 -3.09 10.61 16.50
C ALA A 74 -2.47 9.88 17.71
N LEU A 75 -1.50 9.00 17.46
CA LEU A 75 -0.77 8.26 18.51
C LEU A 75 0.46 9.00 19.05
N HIS A 76 0.74 10.21 18.57
CA HIS A 76 2.02 10.88 18.78
C HIS A 76 2.32 11.14 20.26
N LYS A 77 1.30 11.50 21.06
CA LYS A 77 1.45 11.70 22.51
C LYS A 77 1.89 10.42 23.22
N LEU A 78 1.33 9.27 22.82
CA LEU A 78 1.71 7.96 23.36
C LEU A 78 3.14 7.58 22.91
N MET A 79 3.45 7.79 21.63
CA MET A 79 4.78 7.51 21.09
C MET A 79 5.89 8.35 21.74
N LYS A 80 5.60 9.60 22.15
CA LYS A 80 6.55 10.46 22.88
C LYS A 80 6.59 10.25 24.39
N SER A 81 5.58 9.60 24.97
CA SER A 81 5.50 9.41 26.42
C SER A 81 6.72 8.66 26.97
N LYS A 82 7.32 9.15 28.05
CA LYS A 82 8.39 8.44 28.78
C LYS A 82 7.86 7.28 29.62
N ILE A 83 6.56 7.23 29.87
CA ILE A 83 5.89 6.18 30.67
C ILE A 83 5.87 4.86 29.90
N LEU A 84 5.70 4.91 28.57
CA LEU A 84 5.65 3.71 27.74
C LEU A 84 7.07 3.24 27.39
N SER A 85 7.32 1.95 27.58
CA SER A 85 8.55 1.31 27.15
C SER A 85 8.70 1.34 25.62
N LYS A 86 9.94 1.27 25.14
CA LYS A 86 10.25 1.20 23.70
C LYS A 86 9.56 -0.01 23.05
N THR A 87 9.55 -1.16 23.74
CA THR A 87 8.89 -2.39 23.28
C THR A 87 7.39 -2.20 23.09
N THR A 88 6.70 -1.53 24.01
CA THR A 88 5.26 -1.25 23.87
C THR A 88 4.99 -0.31 22.70
N LYS A 89 5.83 0.71 22.49
CA LYS A 89 5.72 1.61 21.34
C LYS A 89 5.98 0.89 20.01
N LEU A 90 6.96 -0.01 19.95
CA LEU A 90 7.20 -0.87 18.79
C LEU A 90 5.99 -1.76 18.50
N ARG A 91 5.36 -2.33 19.54
CA ARG A 91 4.11 -3.10 19.37
C ARG A 91 3.01 -2.24 18.78
N LEU A 92 2.77 -1.02 19.30
CA LEU A 92 1.78 -0.09 18.74
C LEU A 92 2.06 0.24 17.26
N TYR A 93 3.33 0.47 16.91
CA TYR A 93 3.73 0.69 15.53
C TYR A 93 3.38 -0.51 14.65
N LYS A 94 3.80 -1.72 15.04
CA LYS A 94 3.58 -2.96 14.28
C LYS A 94 2.12 -3.36 14.19
N SER A 95 1.30 -3.09 15.21
CA SER A 95 -0.09 -3.53 15.27
C SER A 95 -1.08 -2.54 14.68
N ILE A 96 -0.78 -1.24 14.69
CA ILE A 96 -1.72 -0.20 14.24
C ILE A 96 -1.23 0.51 12.99
N ILE A 97 -0.02 1.08 13.01
CA ILE A 97 0.45 1.95 11.93
C ILE A 97 0.93 1.13 10.74
N LEU A 98 1.70 0.06 10.98
CA LEU A 98 2.28 -0.76 9.94
C LEU A 98 1.21 -1.43 9.04
N PRO A 99 0.12 -2.03 9.56
CA PRO A 99 -0.94 -2.60 8.72
C PRO A 99 -1.63 -1.57 7.82
N ILE A 100 -1.79 -0.32 8.29
CA ILE A 100 -2.37 0.76 7.49
C ILE A 100 -1.50 1.05 6.27
N ILE A 101 -0.17 1.09 6.45
CA ILE A 101 0.74 1.33 5.33
C ILE A 101 0.80 0.13 4.38
N LEU A 102 0.83 -1.10 4.92
CA LEU A 102 1.02 -2.31 4.12
C LEU A 102 -0.24 -2.77 3.38
N TYR A 103 -1.37 -2.09 3.55
CA TYR A 103 -2.61 -2.45 2.88
C TYR A 103 -2.48 -2.31 1.36
N GLY A 104 -2.74 -3.40 0.64
CA GLY A 104 -2.62 -3.45 -0.83
C GLY A 104 -1.18 -3.50 -1.33
N SER A 105 -0.18 -3.63 -0.45
CA SER A 105 1.23 -3.66 -0.86
C SER A 105 1.64 -4.89 -1.67
N GLU A 106 0.79 -5.93 -1.67
CA GLU A 106 0.93 -7.13 -2.48
C GLU A 106 0.90 -6.81 -3.99
N THR A 107 0.23 -5.73 -4.41
CA THR A 107 0.09 -5.35 -5.82
C THR A 107 1.07 -4.24 -6.24
N TRP A 108 1.93 -3.77 -5.34
CA TRP A 108 2.81 -2.64 -5.64
C TRP A 108 4.05 -3.03 -6.41
N VAL A 109 4.32 -2.28 -7.49
CA VAL A 109 5.64 -2.22 -8.13
C VAL A 109 6.44 -1.09 -7.50
N LEU A 110 7.46 -1.45 -6.71
CA LEU A 110 8.26 -0.48 -5.97
C LEU A 110 9.38 0.09 -6.83
N SER A 111 9.32 1.38 -7.15
CA SER A 111 10.47 2.14 -7.65
C SER A 111 11.42 2.50 -6.50
N LYS A 112 12.71 2.77 -6.81
CA LYS A 112 13.68 3.23 -5.80
C LYS A 112 13.25 4.49 -5.06
N LYS A 113 12.55 5.38 -5.76
CA LYS A 113 11.96 6.59 -5.19
C LYS A 113 10.87 6.24 -4.16
N SER A 114 9.99 5.30 -4.49
CA SER A 114 8.92 4.85 -3.59
C SER A 114 9.48 4.08 -2.38
N GLU A 115 10.48 3.21 -2.58
CA GLU A 115 11.20 2.53 -1.49
C GLU A 115 11.77 3.55 -0.49
N LYS A 116 12.46 4.58 -0.99
CA LYS A 116 13.05 5.63 -0.15
C LYS A 116 11.99 6.36 0.68
N LYS A 117 10.82 6.67 0.12
CA LYS A 117 9.73 7.34 0.86
C LYS A 117 9.20 6.48 2.00
N LEU A 118 9.02 5.18 1.77
CA LEU A 118 8.56 4.23 2.79
C LEU A 118 9.58 4.09 3.92
N ILE A 119 10.87 3.97 3.58
CA ILE A 119 11.97 3.90 4.56
C ILE A 119 12.06 5.20 5.38
N VAL A 120 11.92 6.36 4.74
CA VAL A 120 11.91 7.66 5.44
C VAL A 120 10.76 7.72 6.44
N PHE A 121 9.57 7.25 6.05
CA PHE A 121 8.42 7.18 6.94
C PHE A 121 8.67 6.26 8.15
N GLU A 122 9.17 5.04 7.94
CA GLU A 122 9.51 4.10 9.01
C GLU A 122 10.56 4.68 9.96
N ASN A 123 11.66 5.19 9.41
CA ASN A 123 12.73 5.79 10.21
C ASN A 123 12.26 7.00 11.02
N LYS A 124 11.29 7.79 10.53
CA LYS A 124 10.68 8.88 11.30
C LYS A 124 10.01 8.36 12.58
N ILE A 125 9.29 7.25 12.48
CA ILE A 125 8.61 6.63 13.63
C ILE A 125 9.64 6.01 14.57
N LEU A 126 10.58 5.24 14.04
CA LEU A 126 11.62 4.59 14.84
C LEU A 126 12.46 5.60 15.64
N ARG A 127 12.81 6.76 15.06
CA ARG A 127 13.48 7.85 15.79
C ARG A 127 12.69 8.36 16.98
N THR A 128 11.37 8.41 16.85
CA THR A 128 10.50 8.84 17.95
C THR A 128 10.44 7.78 19.06
N ILE A 129 10.49 6.50 18.68
CA ILE A 129 10.47 5.38 19.63
C ILE A 129 11.79 5.25 20.38
N PHE A 130 12.92 5.23 19.66
CA PHE A 130 14.24 5.00 20.24
C PHE A 130 14.85 6.27 20.87
N GLY A 131 14.41 7.44 20.44
CA GLY A 131 14.88 8.73 20.93
C GLY A 131 16.32 9.04 20.49
N PRO A 132 16.83 10.21 20.92
CA PRO A 132 18.21 10.61 20.65
C PRO A 132 19.22 9.75 21.43
N VAL A 133 20.49 9.93 21.13
CA VAL A 133 21.62 9.37 21.88
C VAL A 133 22.39 10.49 22.55
N ASN A 134 22.90 10.22 23.74
CA ASN A 134 23.85 11.08 24.41
C ASN A 134 25.25 10.50 24.14
N GLU A 135 26.10 11.30 23.51
CA GLU A 135 27.53 11.04 23.33
C GLU A 135 28.28 12.23 23.90
N ASP A 136 29.15 11.98 24.87
CA ASP A 136 30.02 13.00 25.48
C ASP A 136 29.28 14.30 25.83
N GLU A 137 28.20 14.16 26.61
CA GLU A 137 27.33 15.25 27.06
C GLU A 137 26.52 15.96 25.96
N THR A 138 26.64 15.53 24.71
CA THR A 138 25.91 16.08 23.57
C THR A 138 24.79 15.15 23.12
N TRP A 139 23.57 15.70 22.99
CA TRP A 139 22.43 14.96 22.44
C TRP A 139 22.41 15.05 20.92
N ARG A 140 22.52 13.91 20.24
CA ARG A 140 22.39 13.83 18.78
C ARG A 140 21.28 12.92 18.31
N ILE A 141 20.82 13.16 17.08
CA ILE A 141 19.86 12.29 16.39
C ILE A 141 20.57 11.01 15.94
N ARG A 142 19.88 9.87 16.05
CA ARG A 142 20.40 8.57 15.62
C ARG A 142 20.52 8.45 14.10
N THR A 143 21.60 7.81 13.67
CA THR A 143 21.85 7.49 12.25
C THR A 143 20.90 6.39 11.77
N ASN A 144 20.75 6.25 10.45
CA ASN A 144 19.92 5.16 9.89
C ASN A 144 20.49 3.77 10.24
N LYS A 145 21.82 3.66 10.38
CA LYS A 145 22.49 2.40 10.75
C LYS A 145 22.13 2.01 12.19
N GLU A 146 22.31 2.93 13.14
CA GLU A 146 21.92 2.70 14.54
C GLU A 146 20.45 2.32 14.71
N LEU A 147 19.55 2.96 13.95
CA LEU A 147 18.13 2.61 14.00
C LEU A 147 17.87 1.18 13.51
N ARG A 148 18.58 0.73 12.48
CA ARG A 148 18.48 -0.64 11.96
C ARG A 148 19.00 -1.65 12.98
N ASP A 149 20.14 -1.35 13.60
CA ASP A 149 20.76 -2.20 14.62
C ASP A 149 19.90 -2.32 15.89
N LEU A 150 19.15 -1.26 16.23
CA LEU A 150 18.19 -1.24 17.36
C LEU A 150 16.85 -1.88 17.03
N TYR A 151 16.37 -1.75 15.79
CA TYR A 151 15.05 -2.26 15.40
C TYR A 151 15.06 -3.79 15.30
N GLN A 152 16.13 -4.39 14.75
CA GLN A 152 16.34 -5.85 14.65
C GLN A 152 15.19 -6.63 13.99
N ASP A 153 14.29 -5.94 13.31
CA ASP A 153 13.16 -6.50 12.57
C ASP A 153 13.32 -6.20 11.07
N PRO A 154 12.65 -6.98 10.20
CA PRO A 154 12.62 -6.66 8.78
C PRO A 154 12.01 -5.28 8.55
N ASP A 155 12.72 -4.46 7.78
CA ASP A 155 12.26 -3.13 7.38
C ASP A 155 10.97 -3.21 6.55
N ILE A 156 10.32 -2.07 6.37
CA ILE A 156 9.05 -1.99 5.67
C ILE A 156 9.12 -2.56 4.24
N ILE A 157 10.28 -2.46 3.57
CA ILE A 157 10.47 -2.99 2.22
C ILE A 157 10.54 -4.52 2.25
N ALA A 158 11.27 -5.09 3.19
CA ALA A 158 11.34 -6.53 3.41
C ALA A 158 9.94 -7.11 3.73
N GLN A 159 9.13 -6.39 4.53
CA GLN A 159 7.75 -6.78 4.82
C GLN A 159 6.87 -6.79 3.56
N ILE A 160 6.96 -5.76 2.72
CA ILE A 160 6.23 -5.71 1.44
C ILE A 160 6.63 -6.87 0.53
N LYS A 161 7.94 -7.13 0.40
CA LYS A 161 8.45 -8.27 -0.40
C LYS A 161 7.94 -9.61 0.13
N SER A 162 7.95 -9.80 1.46
CA SER A 162 7.41 -11.00 2.09
C SER A 162 5.92 -11.19 1.80
N LYS A 163 5.12 -10.12 1.87
CA LYS A 163 3.69 -10.14 1.51
C LYS A 163 3.45 -10.51 0.05
N ARG A 164 4.22 -9.92 -0.87
CA ARG A 164 4.17 -10.27 -2.30
C ARG A 164 4.49 -11.74 -2.54
N LEU A 165 5.53 -12.27 -1.92
CA LEU A 165 5.89 -13.70 -2.02
C LEU A 165 4.83 -14.62 -1.39
N ARG A 166 4.21 -14.20 -0.28
CA ARG A 166 3.12 -14.95 0.33
C ARG A 166 1.90 -15.02 -0.59
N TRP A 167 1.59 -13.91 -1.27
CA TRP A 167 0.51 -13.83 -2.25
C TRP A 167 0.77 -14.73 -3.46
N THR A 168 1.98 -14.68 -4.04
CA THR A 168 2.34 -15.57 -5.16
C THR A 168 2.28 -17.04 -4.75
N GLY A 169 2.74 -17.38 -3.54
CA GLY A 169 2.60 -18.72 -2.99
C GLY A 169 1.13 -19.16 -2.84
N HIS A 170 0.24 -18.24 -2.45
CA HIS A 170 -1.20 -18.53 -2.39
C HIS A 170 -1.79 -18.81 -3.77
N ILE A 171 -1.40 -18.05 -4.80
CA ILE A 171 -1.83 -18.30 -6.20
C ILE A 171 -1.37 -19.68 -6.66
N LYS A 172 -0.10 -20.05 -6.43
CA LYS A 172 0.45 -21.35 -6.86
C LYS A 172 -0.24 -22.56 -6.21
N ARG A 173 -0.82 -22.40 -5.01
CA ARG A 173 -1.57 -23.47 -4.34
C ARG A 173 -3.01 -23.64 -4.85
N ARG A 174 -3.52 -22.72 -5.69
CA ARG A 174 -4.84 -22.87 -6.30
C ARG A 174 -4.81 -23.93 -7.41
N GLU A 175 -5.98 -24.46 -7.73
CA GLU A 175 -6.15 -25.38 -8.85
C GLU A 175 -5.68 -24.76 -10.17
N VAL A 176 -5.17 -25.60 -11.08
CA VAL A 176 -4.64 -25.15 -12.38
C VAL A 176 -5.73 -24.48 -13.24
N ALA A 177 -6.98 -24.91 -13.09
CA ALA A 177 -8.14 -24.31 -13.76
C ALA A 177 -8.56 -22.93 -13.20
N SER A 178 -8.00 -22.50 -12.06
CA SER A 178 -8.28 -21.18 -11.51
C SER A 178 -7.70 -20.11 -12.43
N MET A 179 -8.55 -19.21 -12.94
CA MET A 179 -8.18 -18.09 -13.80
C MET A 179 -6.96 -17.30 -13.30
N LEU A 180 -6.85 -17.09 -11.98
CA LEU A 180 -5.72 -16.37 -11.36
C LEU A 180 -4.38 -17.09 -11.52
N ARG A 181 -4.37 -18.43 -11.50
CA ARG A 181 -3.15 -19.23 -11.64
C ARG A 181 -2.73 -19.27 -13.10
N THR A 182 -3.67 -19.55 -14.01
CA THR A 182 -3.44 -19.52 -15.46
C THR A 182 -2.91 -18.16 -15.91
N ALA A 183 -3.51 -17.06 -15.45
CA ALA A 183 -3.06 -15.70 -15.76
C ALA A 183 -1.63 -15.39 -15.24
N SER A 184 -1.23 -15.98 -14.12
CA SER A 184 0.12 -15.81 -13.56
C SER A 184 1.19 -16.62 -14.31
N GLU A 185 0.81 -17.74 -14.92
CA GLU A 185 1.68 -18.63 -15.69
C GLU A 185 1.82 -18.18 -17.16
N SER A 186 0.87 -17.37 -17.67
CA SER A 186 0.89 -16.80 -19.02
C SER A 186 1.74 -15.53 -19.18
N VAL A 187 2.37 -15.04 -18.12
CA VAL A 187 3.29 -13.89 -18.19
C VAL A 187 4.70 -14.43 -18.50
N PRO A 188 5.31 -14.06 -19.65
CA PRO A 188 6.66 -14.51 -20.02
C PRO A 188 7.75 -13.96 -19.10
#